data_AF-F0M2T5-F1
#
_entry.id   AF-F0M2T5-F1
#
_cell.length_a   1.000
_cell.length_b   1.000
_cell.length_c   1.000
_cell.angle_alpha   90.00
_cell.angle_beta   90.00
_cell.angle_gamma   90.00
#
_symmetry.space_group_name_H-M   'P 1'
#
loop_
_entity.id
_entity.type
_entity.pdbx_description
1 polymer ?
#
loop_
_entity_poly.entity_id
_entity_poly.type
_entity_poly.pdbx_seq_one_letter_code
_entity_poly.pdbx_strand_id
1 'polypeptide(L)' 'MDDLRHTARDLLQRKDRSLIDLWILYWNHGGRCHPFEFDAFVHDVLPVGWFDLDALAVAVEELALESIA' A
#
# COMPACT_ATOMS: atom_id res chain seq x y z
N MET A 1 6.40 6.65 9.60
CA MET A 1 5.04 6.10 9.78
C MET A 1 4.05 6.78 8.83
N ASP A 2 3.96 8.12 8.81
CA ASP A 2 3.21 8.85 7.76
C ASP A 2 3.80 8.68 6.35
N ASP A 3 5.10 8.39 6.29
CA ASP A 3 5.87 8.25 5.05
C ASP A 3 5.36 7.10 4.15
N LEU A 4 4.94 5.96 4.71
CA LEU A 4 4.45 4.82 3.92
C LEU A 4 3.09 5.08 3.28
N ARG A 5 2.15 5.67 4.03
CA ARG A 5 0.84 6.05 3.49
C ARG A 5 0.96 7.21 2.50
N HIS A 6 1.87 8.15 2.76
CA HIS A 6 2.17 9.22 1.82
C HIS A 6 2.77 8.66 0.52
N THR A 7 3.77 7.78 0.61
CA THR A 7 4.39 7.13 -0.54
C THR A 7 3.38 6.28 -1.33
N ALA A 8 2.53 5.50 -0.64
CA ALA A 8 1.45 4.75 -1.28
C ALA A 8 0.51 5.67 -2.08
N ARG A 9 0.06 6.78 -1.49
CA ARG A 9 -0.80 7.76 -2.18
C ARG A 9 -0.09 8.41 -3.37
N ASP A 10 1.17 8.76 -3.24
CA ASP A 10 1.95 9.35 -4.33
C ASP A 10 2.12 8.37 -5.49
N LEU A 11 2.30 7.08 -5.21
CA LEU A 11 2.35 6.04 -6.25
C LEU A 11 1.00 5.87 -6.95
N LEU A 12 -0.11 5.95 -6.22
CA LEU A 12 -1.47 5.85 -6.77
C LEU A 12 -1.85 7.07 -7.62
N GLN A 13 -1.33 8.26 -7.28
CA GLN A 13 -1.57 9.48 -8.06
C GLN A 13 -0.91 9.46 -9.45
N ARG A 14 0.12 8.63 -9.65
CA ARG A 14 0.87 8.52 -10.92
C ARG A 14 0.07 7.83 -12.04
N LYS A 15 -1.19 7.45 -11.83
CA LYS A 15 -2.15 6.86 -12.80
C LYS A 15 -1.77 5.55 -13.48
N ASP A 16 -0.52 5.10 -13.36
CA ASP A 16 -0.09 3.81 -13.92
C ASP A 16 -0.46 2.62 -13.01
N ARG A 17 -0.96 2.88 -11.81
CA ARG A 17 -1.17 1.86 -10.78
C ARG A 17 -2.48 2.01 -10.06
N SER A 18 -3.13 0.89 -9.84
CA SER A 18 -4.36 0.85 -9.09
C SER A 18 -4.09 0.52 -7.62
N LEU A 19 -5.01 0.94 -6.75
CA LEU A 19 -5.00 0.58 -5.34
C LEU A 19 -5.09 -0.94 -5.16
N ILE A 20 -5.72 -1.64 -6.09
CA ILE A 20 -5.83 -3.11 -6.04
C ILE A 20 -4.48 -3.79 -6.32
N ASP A 21 -3.62 -3.24 -7.18
CA ASP A 21 -2.27 -3.79 -7.41
C ASP A 21 -1.42 -3.71 -6.14
N LEU A 22 -1.42 -2.54 -5.49
CA LEU A 22 -0.72 -2.34 -4.23
C LEU A 22 -1.27 -3.28 -3.13
N TRP A 23 -2.58 -3.48 -3.08
CA TRP A 23 -3.19 -4.43 -2.13
C TRP A 23 -2.80 -5.88 -2.41
N ILE A 24 -2.72 -6.29 -3.69
CA ILE A 24 -2.28 -7.64 -4.06
C ILE A 24 -0.84 -7.88 -3.59
N LEU A 25 0.07 -6.92 -3.83
CA LEU A 25 1.45 -7.00 -3.36
C LEU A 25 1.51 -7.07 -1.84
N TYR A 26 0.77 -6.19 -1.15
CA TYR A 26 0.65 -6.22 0.30
C TYR A 26 0.21 -7.59 0.82
N TRP A 27 -0.80 -8.20 0.21
CA TRP A 27 -1.32 -9.51 0.58
C TRP A 27 -0.30 -10.63 0.33
N ASN A 28 0.42 -10.58 -0.79
CA ASN A 28 1.49 -11.53 -1.11
C ASN A 28 2.61 -11.53 -0.07
N HIS A 29 2.89 -10.37 0.53
CA HIS A 29 3.91 -10.22 1.59
C HIS A 29 3.40 -10.50 3.00
N GLY A 30 2.23 -11.14 3.12
CA GLY A 30 1.68 -11.58 4.40
C GLY A 30 0.73 -10.58 5.04
N GLY A 31 0.44 -9.46 4.37
CA GLY A 31 -0.55 -8.49 4.78
C GLY A 31 -1.95 -9.12 4.88
N ARG A 32 -2.66 -8.84 5.97
CA ARG A 32 -3.98 -9.43 6.25
C ARG A 32 -5.00 -8.35 6.55
N CYS A 33 -5.63 -7.84 5.49
CA CYS A 33 -6.81 -7.00 5.60
C CYS A 33 -7.68 -7.15 4.34
N HIS A 34 -8.95 -6.84 4.49
CA HIS A 34 -9.87 -6.75 3.36
C HIS A 34 -9.47 -5.57 2.45
N PRO A 35 -9.66 -5.63 1.12
CA PRO A 35 -9.35 -4.51 0.22
C PRO A 35 -9.95 -3.16 0.64
N PHE A 36 -11.18 -3.15 1.16
CA PHE A 36 -11.81 -1.93 1.69
C PHE A 36 -11.16 -1.40 2.97
N GLU A 37 -10.64 -2.29 3.83
CA GLU A 37 -9.88 -1.87 5.00
C GLU A 37 -8.54 -1.28 4.57
N PHE A 38 -7.92 -1.87 3.53
CA PHE A 38 -6.69 -1.36 2.93
C PHE A 38 -6.87 0.05 2.37
N ASP A 39 -7.93 0.26 1.60
CA ASP A 39 -8.33 1.57 1.07
C ASP A 39 -8.50 2.59 2.21
N ALA A 40 -9.30 2.24 3.21
CA ALA A 40 -9.52 3.10 4.38
C ALA A 40 -8.23 3.41 5.14
N PHE A 41 -7.29 2.48 5.23
CA PHE A 41 -5.97 2.71 5.84
C PHE A 41 -5.09 3.66 5.01
N VAL A 42 -5.01 3.46 3.69
CA VAL A 42 -4.24 4.34 2.79
C VAL A 42 -4.75 5.77 2.84
N HIS A 43 -6.06 5.94 3.03
CA HIS A 43 -6.73 7.24 3.14
C HIS A 43 -6.84 7.79 4.58
N ASP A 44 -6.03 7.28 5.51
CA ASP A 44 -5.97 7.76 6.91
C ASP A 44 -7.30 7.63 7.70
N VAL A 45 -8.25 6.83 7.21
CA VAL A 45 -9.55 6.57 7.88
C VAL A 45 -9.40 5.53 9.00
N LEU A 46 -8.56 4.51 8.80
CA LEU A 46 -8.27 3.48 9.80
C LEU A 46 -6.94 3.72 10.53
N PRO A 47 -6.86 3.37 11.84
CA PRO A 47 -5.64 3.53 12.63
C PRO A 47 -4.58 2.50 12.23
N VAL A 48 -3.32 2.94 12.31
CA VAL A 48 -2.14 2.16 11.89
C VAL A 48 -1.94 0.84 12.64
N GLY A 49 -2.36 0.78 13.91
CA GLY A 49 -2.15 -0.40 14.76
C GLY A 49 -2.87 -1.68 14.29
N TRP A 50 -3.72 -1.58 13.27
CA TRP A 50 -4.42 -2.72 12.67
C TRP A 50 -3.70 -3.27 11.42
N PHE A 51 -2.63 -2.61 10.96
CA PHE A 51 -1.97 -2.92 9.71
C PHE A 51 -0.56 -3.46 9.92
N ASP A 52 -0.24 -4.50 9.15
CA ASP A 52 1.14 -4.96 8.99
C ASP A 52 1.93 -3.95 8.14
N LEU A 53 2.82 -3.19 8.76
CA LEU A 53 3.58 -2.16 8.05
C LEU A 53 4.79 -2.72 7.32
N ASP A 54 5.29 -3.88 7.72
CA ASP A 54 6.45 -4.50 7.09
C ASP A 54 6.04 -5.06 5.72
N ALA A 55 4.89 -5.73 5.65
CA ALA A 55 4.29 -6.17 4.39
C ALA A 55 3.98 -4.99 3.45
N LEU A 56 3.52 -3.86 4.00
CA LEU A 56 3.25 -2.65 3.22
C LEU A 56 4.53 -2.02 2.67
N ALA A 57 5.61 -1.98 3.46
CA ALA A 57 6.88 -1.43 3.03
C ALA A 57 7.43 -2.18 1.82
N VAL A 58 7.45 -3.51 1.88
CA VAL A 58 7.89 -4.36 0.76
C VAL A 58 7.01 -4.15 -0.47
N ALA A 59 5.69 -4.11 -0.30
CA ALA A 59 4.76 -3.89 -1.41
C ALA A 59 4.96 -2.53 -2.10
N VAL A 60 5.21 -1.47 -1.33
CA VAL A 60 5.49 -0.13 -1.85
C VAL A 60 6.83 -0.11 -2.60
N GLU A 61 7.86 -0.79 -2.10
CA GLU A 61 9.17 -0.90 -2.75
C GLU A 61 9.08 -1.66 -4.08
N GLU A 62 8.41 -2.80 -4.11
CA GLU A 62 8.19 -3.57 -5.34
C GLU A 62 7.41 -2.78 -6.37
N LEU A 63 6.32 -2.15 -5.94
CA LEU A 63 5.53 -1.29 -6.81
C LEU A 63 6.39 -0.14 -7.33
N ALA A 64 7.24 0.49 -6.52
CA ALA A 64 8.15 1.54 -6.98
C ALA A 64 9.17 1.04 -8.02
N LEU A 65 9.73 -0.17 -7.84
CA LEU A 65 10.68 -0.77 -8.77
C LEU A 65 10.06 -1.09 -10.14
N GLU A 66 8.81 -1.55 -10.16
CA GLU A 66 8.04 -1.73 -11.39
C GLU A 66 7.80 -0.41 -12.15
N SER A 67 8.21 0.76 -11.61
CA SER A 67 7.98 2.07 -12.25
C SER A 67 9.11 2.48 -13.17
N ILE A 68 10.24 1.81 -13.00
CA ILE A 68 11.52 2.16 -13.63
C ILE A 68 11.85 1.15 -14.73
N ALA A 69 11.20 -0.02 -14.72
CA ALA A 69 11.31 -1.08 -15.73
C ALA A 69 10.39 -0.82 -16.93
#